data_AF-A0A0G1XQR8-F1
#
_entry.id   AF-A0A0G1XQR8-F1
#
_cell.length_a   1.000
_cell.length_b   1.000
_cell.length_c   1.000
_cell.angle_alpha   90.00
_cell.angle_beta   90.00
_cell.angle_gamma   90.00
#
_symmetry.space_group_name_H-M   'P 1'
#
loop_
_entity.id
_entity.type
_entity.pdbx_description
1 polymer ?
#
loop_
_entity_poly.entity_id
_entity_poly.type
_entity_poly.pdbx_seq_one_letter_code
_entity_poly.pdbx_strand_id
1 'polypeptide(L)'
;MVKQTKKDWSFIDNKALQKKIADTTKIMSVFYITDQQRGLDPLFVKELRRIYVLYAASIVEVLLVCLFKKGGFSIEDVVYKDPSPLPEKYQSGKDTIVLARQGKKQRPERRLTLDVLIGFFEELGRLPVNLVKRLRVMKDVRNTFHLGKSRQGRQLNSKSLEAAATAILEVAEIVRKELK
;
A
#
# COMPACT_ATOMS: atom_id res chain seq x y z
N MET A 1 -4.55 -8.83 -24.76
CA MET A 1 -5.75 -7.97 -24.90
C MET A 1 -6.56 -8.06 -23.62
N VAL A 2 -6.40 -7.11 -22.68
CA VAL A 2 -7.20 -7.09 -21.44
C VAL A 2 -8.60 -6.67 -21.85
N LYS A 3 -9.57 -7.59 -21.78
CA LYS A 3 -11.00 -7.26 -21.97
C LYS A 3 -11.31 -6.05 -21.09
N GLN A 4 -11.80 -4.97 -21.69
CA GLN A 4 -12.36 -3.83 -20.97
C GLN A 4 -13.59 -4.31 -20.20
N THR A 5 -13.38 -4.91 -19.03
CA THR A 5 -14.38 -4.84 -17.97
C THR A 5 -14.59 -3.36 -17.73
N LYS A 6 -15.83 -2.87 -17.94
CA LYS A 6 -16.23 -1.52 -17.51
C LYS A 6 -15.63 -1.32 -16.11
N LYS A 7 -14.74 -0.32 -15.99
CA LYS A 7 -14.08 0.05 -14.74
C LYS A 7 -15.14 0.65 -13.82
N ASP A 8 -15.99 -0.21 -13.32
CA ASP A 8 -17.06 0.17 -12.42
C ASP A 8 -16.50 0.20 -11.00
N TRP A 9 -16.24 1.42 -10.55
CA TRP A 9 -15.83 1.76 -9.19
C TRP A 9 -17.03 1.99 -8.27
N SER A 10 -18.24 1.57 -8.68
CA SER A 10 -19.50 1.73 -7.93
C SER A 10 -19.45 1.19 -6.51
N PHE A 11 -18.62 0.20 -6.23
CA PHE A 11 -18.43 -0.37 -4.89
C PHE A 11 -17.79 0.60 -3.87
N ILE A 12 -17.28 1.75 -4.32
CA ILE A 12 -16.72 2.82 -3.48
C ILE A 12 -17.77 3.93 -3.32
N ASP A 13 -18.44 4.07 -2.18
CA ASP A 13 -19.57 5.02 -2.07
C ASP A 13 -19.16 6.49 -2.26
N ASN A 14 -17.92 6.82 -1.93
CA ASN A 14 -17.39 8.17 -2.06
C ASN A 14 -17.16 8.53 -3.55
N LYS A 15 -18.09 9.27 -4.15
CA LYS A 15 -18.03 9.77 -5.54
C LYS A 15 -16.77 10.57 -5.86
N ALA A 16 -16.27 11.38 -4.91
CA ALA A 16 -15.05 12.16 -5.12
C ALA A 16 -13.82 11.24 -5.21
N LEU A 17 -13.79 10.17 -4.40
CA LEU A 17 -12.76 9.15 -4.45
C LEU A 17 -12.82 8.34 -5.75
N GLN A 18 -14.02 7.94 -6.18
CA GLN A 18 -14.22 7.28 -7.49
C GLN A 18 -13.65 8.14 -8.62
N LYS A 19 -13.97 9.44 -8.64
CA LYS A 19 -13.46 10.38 -9.65
C LYS A 19 -11.93 10.48 -9.59
N LYS A 20 -11.34 10.61 -8.41
CA LYS A 20 -9.87 10.62 -8.24
C LYS A 20 -9.20 9.36 -8.78
N ILE A 21 -9.75 8.18 -8.49
CA ILE A 21 -9.22 6.91 -9.02
C ILE A 21 -9.36 6.86 -10.54
N ALA A 22 -10.51 7.26 -11.08
CA ALA A 22 -10.74 7.29 -12.52
C ALA A 22 -9.76 8.24 -13.24
N ASP A 23 -9.59 9.46 -12.73
CA ASP A 23 -8.68 10.45 -13.31
C ASP A 23 -7.21 10.02 -13.18
N THR A 24 -6.82 9.45 -12.03
CA THR A 24 -5.48 8.86 -11.86
C THR A 24 -5.25 7.71 -12.85
N THR A 25 -6.26 6.88 -13.09
CA THR A 25 -6.19 5.78 -14.07
C THR A 25 -6.02 6.30 -15.50
N LYS A 26 -6.65 7.44 -15.85
CA LYS A 26 -6.44 8.12 -17.14
C LYS A 26 -5.01 8.62 -17.27
N ILE A 27 -4.48 9.29 -16.25
CA ILE A 27 -3.08 9.77 -16.22
C ILE A 27 -2.11 8.58 -16.38
N MET A 28 -2.33 7.49 -15.65
CA MET A 28 -1.54 6.27 -15.80
C MET A 28 -1.60 5.70 -17.22
N SER A 29 -2.75 5.76 -17.90
CA SER A 29 -2.84 5.31 -19.30
C SER A 29 -2.02 6.17 -20.26
N VAL A 30 -1.95 7.49 -20.02
CA VAL A 30 -1.07 8.39 -20.78
C VAL A 30 0.39 7.98 -20.59
N PHE A 31 0.81 7.76 -19.33
CA PHE A 31 2.17 7.27 -19.06
C PHE A 31 2.46 5.95 -19.77
N TYR A 32 1.55 4.98 -19.70
CA TYR A 32 1.74 3.71 -20.39
C TYR A 32 1.91 3.89 -21.91
N ILE A 33 1.12 4.75 -22.55
CA ILE A 33 1.24 5.04 -23.98
C ILE A 33 2.58 5.73 -24.29
N THR A 34 2.99 6.71 -23.47
CA THR A 34 4.27 7.40 -23.63
C THR A 34 5.46 6.43 -23.46
N ASP A 35 5.40 5.47 -22.53
CA ASP A 35 6.44 4.45 -22.33
C ASP A 35 6.70 3.59 -23.58
N GLN A 36 5.71 3.46 -24.48
CA GLN A 36 5.83 2.69 -25.72
C GLN A 36 6.44 3.48 -26.89
N GLN A 37 6.64 4.79 -26.74
CA GLN A 37 7.20 5.63 -27.81
C GLN A 37 8.71 5.37 -27.96
N ARG A 38 9.17 5.25 -29.22
CA ARG A 38 10.60 5.10 -29.55
C ARG A 38 11.31 6.45 -29.45
N GLY A 39 12.60 6.43 -29.11
CA GLY A 39 13.45 7.62 -29.11
C GLY A 39 13.36 8.51 -27.88
N LEU A 40 12.65 8.08 -26.84
CA LEU A 40 12.62 8.80 -25.55
C LEU A 40 13.92 8.58 -24.77
N ASP A 41 14.32 9.60 -24.01
CA ASP A 41 15.44 9.51 -23.07
C ASP A 41 15.21 8.37 -22.05
N PRO A 42 16.16 7.42 -21.90
CA PRO A 42 16.06 6.33 -20.94
C PRO A 42 15.82 6.78 -19.49
N LEU A 43 16.36 7.94 -19.08
CA LEU A 43 16.15 8.47 -17.73
C LEU A 43 14.70 8.95 -17.55
N PHE A 44 14.17 9.66 -18.54
CA PHE A 44 12.76 10.05 -18.58
C PHE A 44 11.82 8.84 -18.51
N VAL A 45 12.06 7.81 -19.33
CA VAL A 45 11.27 6.57 -19.35
C VAL A 45 11.30 5.87 -18.00
N LYS A 46 12.48 5.80 -17.37
CA LYS A 46 12.62 5.21 -16.03
C LYS A 46 11.78 5.96 -15.00
N GLU A 47 11.81 7.29 -15.01
CA GLU A 47 11.07 8.10 -14.05
C GLU A 47 9.56 7.99 -14.26
N LEU A 48 9.12 8.00 -15.51
CA LEU A 48 7.72 7.76 -15.88
C LEU A 48 7.22 6.43 -15.33
N ARG A 49 8.00 5.34 -15.48
CA ARG A 49 7.63 4.03 -14.93
C ARG A 49 7.52 4.05 -13.41
N ARG A 50 8.41 4.76 -12.73
CA ARG A 50 8.36 4.90 -11.27
C ARG A 50 7.10 5.65 -10.83
N ILE A 51 6.76 6.76 -11.51
CA ILE A 51 5.55 7.54 -11.24
C ILE A 51 4.29 6.69 -11.46
N TYR A 52 4.27 5.87 -12.51
CA TYR A 52 3.17 4.92 -12.73
C TYR A 52 2.98 3.96 -11.55
N VAL A 53 4.07 3.34 -11.06
CA VAL A 53 4.01 2.43 -9.91
C VAL A 53 3.58 3.16 -8.63
N LEU A 54 3.98 4.42 -8.45
CA LEU A 54 3.56 5.26 -7.33
C LEU A 54 2.04 5.48 -7.33
N TYR A 55 1.47 5.84 -8.48
CA TYR A 55 0.02 5.99 -8.62
C TYR A 55 -0.70 4.66 -8.43
N ALA A 56 -0.15 3.57 -8.97
CA ALA A 56 -0.73 2.24 -8.77
C ALA A 56 -0.76 1.83 -7.29
N ALA A 57 0.33 2.05 -6.56
CA ALA A 57 0.41 1.79 -5.12
C ALA A 57 -0.60 2.63 -4.32
N SER A 58 -0.80 3.88 -4.71
CA SER A 58 -1.77 4.78 -4.08
C SER A 58 -3.22 4.32 -4.32
N ILE A 59 -3.55 3.86 -5.53
CA ILE A 59 -4.85 3.26 -5.83
C ILE A 59 -5.07 2.00 -4.99
N VAL A 60 -4.08 1.10 -4.92
CA VAL A 60 -4.18 -0.12 -4.09
C VAL A 60 -4.39 0.22 -2.61
N GLU A 61 -3.61 1.17 -2.07
CA GLU A 61 -3.76 1.61 -0.67
C GLU A 61 -5.18 2.08 -0.38
N VAL A 62 -5.73 2.93 -1.26
CA VAL A 62 -7.11 3.42 -1.15
C VAL A 62 -8.13 2.27 -1.20
N LEU A 63 -7.94 1.29 -2.09
CA LEU A 63 -8.83 0.14 -2.19
C LEU A 63 -8.80 -0.72 -0.93
N LEU A 64 -7.60 -0.99 -0.39
CA LEU A 64 -7.45 -1.74 0.85
C LEU A 64 -7.99 -0.99 2.07
N VAL A 65 -7.84 0.34 2.14
CA VAL A 65 -8.49 1.18 3.17
C VAL A 65 -10.01 1.10 3.04
N CYS A 66 -10.54 1.13 1.82
CA CYS A 66 -11.98 0.99 1.59
C CYS A 66 -12.50 -0.34 2.13
N LEU A 67 -11.83 -1.45 1.79
CA LEU A 67 -12.14 -2.78 2.31
C LEU A 67 -12.01 -2.83 3.84
N PHE A 68 -10.94 -2.25 4.39
CA PHE A 68 -10.69 -2.21 5.83
C PHE A 68 -11.85 -1.53 6.59
N LYS A 69 -12.25 -0.34 6.13
CA LYS A 69 -13.30 0.45 6.79
C LYS A 69 -14.68 -0.17 6.63
N LYS A 70 -15.05 -0.55 5.40
CA LYS A 70 -16.38 -1.08 5.11
C LYS A 70 -16.58 -2.51 5.61
N GLY A 71 -15.50 -3.31 5.67
CA GLY A 71 -15.54 -4.65 6.24
C GLY A 71 -15.55 -4.69 7.77
N GLY A 72 -15.54 -3.53 8.45
CA GLY A 72 -15.58 -3.46 9.91
C GLY A 72 -14.31 -3.99 10.59
N PHE A 73 -13.18 -4.00 9.89
CA PHE A 73 -11.92 -4.51 10.41
C PHE A 73 -11.28 -3.55 11.42
N SER A 74 -10.53 -4.10 12.37
CA SER A 74 -9.76 -3.33 13.36
C SER A 74 -8.36 -3.90 13.54
N ILE A 75 -7.36 -3.01 13.59
CA ILE A 75 -5.99 -3.35 14.00
C ILE A 75 -5.75 -2.69 15.35
N GLU A 76 -5.22 -3.44 16.31
CA GLU A 76 -4.85 -2.93 17.63
C GLU A 76 -3.33 -2.79 17.74
N ASP A 77 -2.88 -1.65 18.28
CA ASP A 77 -1.51 -1.44 18.72
C ASP A 77 -1.40 -1.78 20.21
N VAL A 78 -0.32 -2.47 20.57
CA VAL A 78 0.09 -2.61 21.97
C VAL A 78 0.67 -1.27 22.43
N VAL A 79 0.14 -0.73 23.53
CA VAL A 79 0.57 0.53 24.13
C VAL A 79 0.89 0.28 25.60
N TYR A 80 2.06 0.75 26.03
CA TYR A 80 2.45 0.72 27.44
C TYR A 80 2.06 2.06 28.08
N LYS A 81 1.36 1.99 29.22
CA LYS A 81 0.90 3.15 29.99
C LYS A 81 1.44 3.07 31.41
N ASP A 82 1.44 4.22 32.08
CA ASP A 82 1.76 4.34 33.50
C ASP A 82 3.11 3.69 33.87
N PRO A 83 4.22 4.09 33.19
CA PRO A 83 5.53 3.54 33.52
C PRO A 83 5.92 3.95 34.94
N SER A 84 6.24 2.96 35.78
CA SER A 84 6.73 3.15 37.14
C SER A 84 8.08 2.47 37.28
N PRO A 85 9.11 3.12 37.86
CA PRO A 85 10.38 2.47 38.13
C PRO A 85 10.19 1.31 39.11
N LEU A 86 10.93 0.22 38.89
CA LEU A 86 11.03 -0.88 39.85
C LEU A 86 11.83 -0.41 41.08
N PRO A 87 11.57 -0.90 42.29
CA PRO A 87 12.42 -0.60 43.45
C PRO A 87 13.89 -1.01 43.21
N GLU A 88 14.85 -0.21 43.69
CA GLU A 88 16.30 -0.41 43.45
C GLU A 88 16.81 -1.80 43.81
N LYS A 89 16.27 -2.42 44.86
CA LYS A 89 16.61 -3.79 45.27
C LYS A 89 16.36 -4.87 44.21
N TYR A 90 15.57 -4.56 43.19
CA TYR A 90 15.26 -5.45 42.06
C TYR A 90 15.92 -4.98 40.76
N GLN A 91 16.74 -3.93 40.80
CA GLN A 91 17.49 -3.45 39.64
C GLN A 91 18.91 -4.02 39.69
N SER A 92 19.46 -4.42 38.54
CA SER A 92 20.87 -4.75 38.39
C SER A 92 21.49 -3.88 37.30
N GLY A 93 22.59 -3.21 37.62
CA GLY A 93 23.28 -2.29 36.69
C GLY A 93 22.89 -0.83 36.87
N LYS A 94 23.24 -0.01 35.86
CA LYS A 94 23.06 1.46 35.87
C LYS A 94 21.77 1.93 35.20
N ASP A 95 21.05 1.04 34.53
CA ASP A 95 19.85 1.37 33.78
C ASP A 95 18.59 1.26 34.66
N THR A 96 17.68 2.24 34.55
CA THR A 96 16.40 2.21 35.27
C THR A 96 15.43 1.23 34.63
N ILE A 97 15.13 0.15 35.34
CA ILE A 97 14.09 -0.80 34.92
C ILE A 97 12.71 -0.25 35.31
N VAL A 98 11.78 -0.25 34.35
CA VAL A 98 10.40 0.22 34.55
C VAL A 98 9.38 -0.90 34.34
N LEU A 99 8.34 -0.91 35.16
CA LEU A 99 7.10 -1.66 34.93
C LEU A 99 6.09 -0.73 34.28
N ALA A 100 5.39 -1.20 33.26
CA ALA A 100 4.33 -0.45 32.62
C ALA A 100 3.10 -1.34 32.41
N ARG A 101 1.91 -0.75 32.52
CA ARG A 101 0.66 -1.44 32.21
C ARG A 101 0.54 -1.59 30.70
N GLN A 102 0.48 -2.84 30.24
CA GLN A 102 0.20 -3.13 28.83
C GLN A 102 -1.29 -2.95 28.55
N GLY A 103 -1.61 -2.18 27.51
CA GLY A 103 -2.97 -2.03 26.99
C GLY A 103 -2.99 -2.20 25.48
N LYS A 104 -4.19 -2.36 24.92
CA LYS A 104 -4.41 -2.35 23.47
C LYS A 104 -5.18 -1.09 23.09
N LYS A 105 -4.82 -0.46 21.98
CA LYS A 105 -5.53 0.69 21.44
C LYS A 105 -5.72 0.50 19.95
N GLN A 106 -6.89 0.84 19.42
CA GLN A 106 -7.12 0.82 17.98
C GLN A 106 -6.09 1.69 17.26
N ARG A 107 -5.43 1.11 16.24
CA ARG A 107 -4.45 1.78 15.40
C ARG A 107 -5.16 2.94 14.67
N PRO A 108 -4.68 4.18 14.81
CA PRO A 108 -5.32 5.33 14.19
C PRO A 108 -5.20 5.24 12.66
N GLU A 109 -6.21 5.73 11.94
CA GLU A 109 -6.28 5.61 10.47
C GLU A 109 -5.04 6.14 9.75
N ARG A 110 -4.45 7.23 10.22
CA ARG A 110 -3.21 7.81 9.67
C ARG A 110 -2.00 6.86 9.73
N ARG A 111 -2.07 5.78 10.50
CA ARG A 111 -1.04 4.72 10.59
C ARG A 111 -1.38 3.48 9.76
N LEU A 112 -2.52 3.46 9.04
CA LEU A 112 -2.87 2.41 8.09
C LEU A 112 -2.13 2.63 6.76
N THR A 113 -0.81 2.43 6.80
CA THR A 113 0.02 2.48 5.59
C THR A 113 -0.22 1.25 4.72
N LEU A 114 0.13 1.34 3.43
CA LEU A 114 0.08 0.22 2.50
C LEU A 114 0.74 -1.06 3.05
N ASP A 115 1.87 -0.95 3.75
CA ASP A 115 2.56 -2.12 4.35
C ASP A 115 1.71 -2.80 5.42
N VAL A 116 1.12 -1.99 6.31
CA VAL A 116 0.25 -2.46 7.38
C VAL A 116 -0.97 -3.16 6.80
N LEU A 117 -1.58 -2.59 5.76
CA LEU A 117 -2.76 -3.16 5.12
C LEU A 117 -2.43 -4.47 4.38
N ILE A 118 -1.30 -4.52 3.67
CA ILE A 118 -0.85 -5.76 3.00
C ILE A 118 -0.65 -6.87 4.04
N GLY A 119 0.10 -6.60 5.12
CA GLY A 119 0.35 -7.59 6.17
C GLY A 119 -0.95 -8.07 6.83
N PHE A 120 -1.84 -7.14 7.17
CA PHE A 120 -3.13 -7.47 7.78
C PHE A 120 -3.98 -8.40 6.90
N PHE A 121 -4.16 -8.05 5.61
CA PHE A 121 -5.00 -8.88 4.73
C PHE A 121 -4.30 -10.17 4.25
N GLU A 122 -2.96 -10.22 4.29
CA GLU A 122 -2.19 -11.46 4.11
C GLU A 122 -2.41 -12.42 5.28
N GLU A 123 -2.31 -11.93 6.52
CA GLU A 123 -2.55 -12.73 7.74
C GLU A 123 -3.97 -13.28 7.80
N LEU A 124 -4.96 -12.51 7.32
CA LEU A 124 -6.35 -12.97 7.20
C LEU A 124 -6.61 -13.92 6.02
N GLY A 125 -5.60 -14.21 5.19
CA GLY A 125 -5.76 -15.05 4.00
C GLY A 125 -6.62 -14.43 2.89
N ARG A 126 -6.83 -13.11 2.91
CA ARG A 126 -7.67 -12.38 1.94
C ARG A 126 -6.91 -11.95 0.69
N LEU A 127 -5.58 -11.93 0.75
CA LEU A 127 -4.71 -11.65 -0.40
C LEU A 127 -3.96 -12.92 -0.83
N PRO A 128 -4.06 -13.33 -2.12
CA PRO A 128 -3.23 -14.42 -2.64
C PRO A 128 -1.74 -14.12 -2.51
N VAL A 129 -0.93 -15.13 -2.20
CA VAL A 129 0.53 -15.01 -2.00
C VAL A 129 1.23 -14.28 -3.16
N ASN A 130 0.84 -14.58 -4.40
CA ASN A 130 1.42 -13.93 -5.59
C ASN A 130 1.05 -12.44 -5.68
N LEU A 131 -0.16 -12.06 -5.28
CA LEU A 131 -0.58 -10.67 -5.20
C LEU A 131 0.21 -9.94 -4.10
N VAL A 132 0.34 -10.54 -2.90
CA VAL A 132 1.15 -9.97 -1.81
C VAL A 132 2.58 -9.67 -2.27
N LYS A 133 3.24 -10.61 -2.95
CA LYS A 133 4.60 -10.40 -3.50
C LYS A 133 4.66 -9.18 -4.43
N ARG A 134 3.69 -9.04 -5.34
CA ARG A 134 3.60 -7.86 -6.23
C ARG A 134 3.37 -6.57 -5.45
N LEU A 135 2.48 -6.57 -4.48
CA LEU A 135 2.16 -5.40 -3.66
C LEU A 135 3.36 -4.94 -2.82
N ARG A 136 4.13 -5.87 -2.24
CA ARG A 136 5.37 -5.56 -1.53
C ARG A 136 6.41 -4.94 -2.48
N VAL A 137 6.53 -5.45 -3.71
CA VAL A 137 7.41 -4.86 -4.73
C VAL A 137 7.00 -3.42 -5.06
N MET A 138 5.70 -3.16 -5.26
CA MET A 138 5.17 -1.83 -5.50
C MET A 138 5.41 -0.88 -4.32
N LYS A 139 5.21 -1.36 -3.08
CA LYS A 139 5.50 -0.61 -1.85
C LYS A 139 6.96 -0.18 -1.79
N ASP A 140 7.88 -1.10 -2.04
CA ASP A 140 9.31 -0.78 -2.02
C ASP A 140 9.66 0.29 -3.07
N VAL A 141 9.10 0.18 -4.28
CA VAL A 141 9.30 1.19 -5.35
C VAL A 141 8.76 2.55 -4.91
N ARG A 142 7.56 2.61 -4.31
CA ARG A 142 7.01 3.84 -3.71
C ARG A 142 7.97 4.40 -2.64
N ASN A 143 8.54 3.56 -1.78
CA ASN A 143 9.45 4.01 -0.72
C ASN A 143 10.79 4.55 -1.25
N THR A 144 11.19 4.22 -2.48
CA THR A 144 12.37 4.85 -3.13
C THR A 144 12.17 6.32 -3.49
N PHE A 145 10.94 6.85 -3.40
CA PHE A 145 10.67 8.28 -3.59
C PHE A 145 10.81 9.11 -2.31
N HIS A 146 10.65 8.49 -1.14
CA HIS A 146 10.57 9.19 0.14
C HIS A 146 11.87 9.19 0.94
N LEU A 147 12.82 8.33 0.58
CA LEU A 147 14.10 8.21 1.25
C LEU A 147 15.17 8.35 0.18
N GLY A 148 16.22 9.14 0.43
CA GLY A 148 17.42 9.24 -0.42
C GLY A 148 18.21 7.93 -0.59
N LYS A 149 17.54 6.78 -0.44
CA LYS A 149 18.03 5.45 -0.78
C LYS A 149 18.50 5.47 -2.23
N SER A 150 19.64 4.84 -2.49
CA SER A 150 20.23 4.82 -3.81
C SER A 150 19.19 4.30 -4.82
N ARG A 151 19.09 4.99 -5.96
CA ARG A 151 18.25 4.58 -7.10
C ARG A 151 18.80 3.31 -7.81
N GLN A 152 19.81 2.68 -7.20
CA GLN A 152 20.49 1.48 -7.65
C GLN A 152 19.79 0.29 -7.00
N GLY A 153 19.03 -0.50 -7.76
CA GLY A 153 18.57 -1.79 -7.26
C GLY A 153 17.37 -2.42 -7.95
N ARG A 154 16.43 -1.63 -8.50
CA ARG A 154 15.31 -2.20 -9.28
C ARG A 154 15.18 -1.53 -10.64
N GLN A 155 15.53 -2.27 -11.68
CA GLN A 155 15.21 -1.90 -13.05
C GLN A 155 13.70 -2.06 -13.25
N LEU A 156 12.99 -0.94 -13.40
CA LEU A 156 11.60 -0.95 -13.83
C LEU A 156 11.56 -1.08 -15.35
N ASN A 157 10.92 -2.14 -15.82
CA ASN A 157 10.66 -2.42 -17.22
C ASN A 157 9.15 -2.33 -17.50
N SER A 158 8.75 -2.45 -18.76
CA SER A 158 7.34 -2.45 -19.18
C SER A 158 6.50 -3.51 -18.44
N LYS A 159 7.07 -4.70 -18.17
CA LYS A 159 6.43 -5.76 -17.38
C LYS A 159 6.09 -5.31 -15.95
N SER A 160 6.84 -4.34 -15.40
CA SER A 160 6.55 -3.77 -14.09
C SER A 160 5.26 -2.93 -14.10
N LEU A 161 4.97 -2.25 -15.22
CA LEU A 161 3.72 -1.49 -15.39
C LEU A 161 2.52 -2.44 -15.49
N GLU A 162 2.66 -3.51 -16.27
CA GLU A 162 1.63 -4.54 -16.42
C GLU A 162 1.34 -5.23 -15.08
N ALA A 163 2.38 -5.57 -14.32
CA ALA A 163 2.24 -6.15 -13.00
C ALA A 163 1.51 -5.20 -12.03
N ALA A 164 1.81 -3.90 -12.07
CA ALA A 164 1.15 -2.90 -11.25
C ALA A 164 -0.32 -2.70 -11.64
N ALA A 165 -0.62 -2.65 -12.94
CA ALA A 165 -2.00 -2.59 -13.44
C ALA A 165 -2.80 -3.84 -13.04
N THR A 166 -2.20 -5.02 -13.18
CA THR A 166 -2.82 -6.30 -12.79
C THR A 166 -3.11 -6.32 -11.30
N ALA A 167 -2.18 -5.86 -10.45
CA ALA A 167 -2.39 -5.78 -9.01
C ALA A 167 -3.57 -4.87 -8.63
N ILE A 168 -3.74 -3.72 -9.30
CA ILE A 168 -4.92 -2.86 -9.10
C ILE A 168 -6.21 -3.64 -9.39
N LEU A 169 -6.27 -4.34 -10.51
CA LEU A 169 -7.47 -5.07 -10.93
C LEU A 169 -7.80 -6.21 -9.98
N GLU A 170 -6.80 -6.98 -9.56
CA GLU A 170 -6.99 -8.08 -8.61
C GLU A 170 -7.46 -7.57 -7.24
N VAL A 171 -6.86 -6.50 -6.72
CA VAL A 171 -7.31 -5.89 -5.45
C VAL A 171 -8.73 -5.33 -5.59
N ALA A 172 -9.04 -4.65 -6.71
CA ALA A 172 -10.38 -4.13 -6.97
C ALA A 172 -11.43 -5.25 -7.02
N GLU A 173 -11.08 -6.40 -7.61
CA GLU A 173 -11.97 -7.56 -7.67
C GLU A 173 -12.18 -8.19 -6.29
N ILE A 174 -11.14 -8.30 -5.47
CA ILE A 174 -11.26 -8.75 -4.06
C ILE A 174 -12.19 -7.81 -3.30
N VAL A 175 -11.94 -6.50 -3.37
CA VAL A 175 -12.76 -5.48 -2.68
C VAL A 175 -14.22 -5.55 -3.15
N ARG A 176 -14.45 -5.71 -4.45
CA ARG A 176 -15.80 -5.86 -5.00
C ARG A 176 -16.52 -7.11 -4.49
N LYS A 177 -15.82 -8.23 -4.33
CA LYS A 177 -16.41 -9.49 -3.85
C LYS A 177 -16.75 -9.43 -2.35
N GLU A 178 -15.89 -8.80 -1.57
CA GLU A 178 -16.03 -8.73 -0.11
C GLU A 178 -17.03 -7.67 0.36
N LEU A 179 -17.34 -6.67 -0.48
CA LEU A 179 -18.25 -5.56 -0.15
C LEU A 179 -19.62 -5.65 -0.83
N LYS A 180 -19.91 -6.75 -1.53
CA LYS A 180 -21.24 -7.08 -2.06
C LYS A 180 -21.98 -7.95 -1.06
#